data_AF-A0A6G3WIK3-F1
#
_entry.id   AF-A0A6G3WIK3-F1
#
_cell.length_a   1.000
_cell.length_b   1.000
_cell.length_c   1.000
_cell.angle_alpha   90.00
_cell.angle_beta   90.00
_cell.angle_gamma   90.00
#
_symmetry.space_group_name_H-M   'P 1'
#
loop_
_entity.id
_entity.type
_entity.pdbx_description
1 polymer ?
#
loop_
_entity_poly.entity_id
_entity_poly.type
_entity_poly.pdbx_seq_one_letter_code
_entity_poly.pdbx_strand_id
1 'polypeptide(L)' 'QPVRVQERLYVYGRARRPCLRCGTPIRLADQDDRPTYWCPRCQSGPTP' A
#
# COMPACT_ATOMS: atom_id res chain seq x y z
N GLN A 1 17.26 23.94 -0.98
CA GLN A 1 15.92 23.32 -0.99
C GLN A 1 15.88 22.35 0.18
N PRO A 2 14.94 22.44 1.14
CA PRO A 2 14.89 21.46 2.21
C PRO A 2 14.61 20.08 1.58
N VAL A 3 15.39 19.08 1.98
CA VAL A 3 15.18 17.68 1.60
C VAL A 3 13.78 17.31 2.09
N ARG A 4 12.83 17.08 1.19
CA ARG A 4 11.51 16.56 1.59
C ARG A 4 11.76 15.22 2.26
N VAL A 5 11.45 15.11 3.55
CA VAL A 5 11.42 13.82 4.22
C VAL A 5 10.40 12.99 3.46
N GLN A 6 10.83 11.94 2.76
CA GLN A 6 9.89 11.03 2.10
C GLN A 6 8.95 10.49 3.18
N GLU A 7 7.69 10.93 3.15
CA GLU A 7 6.68 10.47 4.08
C GLU A 7 6.59 8.95 4.01
N ARG A 8 6.62 8.29 5.17
CA ARG A 8 6.50 6.82 5.22
C ARG A 8 5.09 6.43 4.81
N LEU A 9 4.91 6.12 3.53
CA LEU A 9 3.62 5.67 3.00
C LEU A 9 3.20 4.35 3.68
N TYR A 10 1.92 4.24 4.02
CA TYR A 10 1.37 3.06 4.70
C TYR A 10 1.25 1.84 3.77
N VAL A 11 0.87 2.06 2.51
CA VAL A 11 0.59 0.97 1.54
C VAL A 11 1.22 1.19 0.16
N TYR A 12 1.25 2.43 -0.33
CA TYR A 12 1.71 2.71 -1.70
C TYR A 12 3.18 2.34 -1.90
N GLY A 13 3.49 1.63 -2.99
CA GLY A 13 4.83 1.15 -3.30
C GLY A 13 5.37 0.08 -2.33
N ARG A 14 4.51 -0.52 -1.51
CA ARG A 14 4.90 -1.48 -0.45
C ARG A 14 4.37 -2.88 -0.68
N ALA A 15 4.02 -3.26 -1.90
CA ALA A 15 3.57 -4.61 -2.22
C ALA A 15 4.51 -5.67 -1.60
N ARG A 16 3.93 -6.72 -0.99
CA ARG A 16 4.60 -7.80 -0.25
C ARG A 16 5.35 -7.39 1.03
N ARG A 17 5.49 -6.09 1.33
CA ARG A 17 6.05 -5.63 2.61
C ARG A 17 4.99 -5.71 3.72
N PRO A 18 5.40 -5.88 4.99
CA PRO A 18 4.46 -5.85 6.12
C PRO A 18 3.77 -4.49 6.24
N CYS A 19 2.45 -4.54 6.47
CA CYS A 19 1.65 -3.37 6.82
C CYS A 19 2.18 -2.72 8.09
N LEU A 20 2.32 -1.38 8.08
CA LEU A 20 2.76 -0.62 9.25
C LEU A 20 1.80 -0.67 10.45
N ARG A 21 0.56 -1.12 10.26
CA ARG A 21 -0.44 -1.22 11.34
C ARG A 21 -0.58 -2.62 11.93
N CYS A 22 -0.52 -3.67 11.11
CA CYS A 22 -0.86 -5.03 11.54
C CYS A 22 0.13 -6.11 11.09
N GLY A 23 1.19 -5.77 10.35
CA GLY A 23 2.17 -6.75 9.86
C GLY A 23 1.73 -7.59 8.66
N THR A 24 0.43 -7.68 8.34
CA THR A 24 -0.05 -8.42 7.16
C THR A 24 0.58 -7.87 5.87
N PRO A 25 1.06 -8.72 4.95
CA PRO A 25 1.64 -8.28 3.69
C PRO A 25 0.66 -7.43 2.87
N ILE A 26 1.14 -6.30 2.35
CA ILE A 26 0.38 -5.44 1.45
C ILE A 26 0.17 -6.16 0.10
N ARG A 27 -1.07 -6.14 -0.39
CA ARG A 27 -1.46 -6.63 -1.71
C ARG A 27 -1.41 -5.52 -2.75
N LEU A 28 -1.26 -5.94 -4.00
CA LEU A 28 -1.27 -5.12 -5.21
C LEU A 28 -2.26 -5.76 -6.19
N ALA A 29 -3.04 -4.94 -6.87
CA ALA A 29 -3.87 -5.31 -8.00
C ALA A 29 -3.67 -4.26 -9.09
N ASP A 30 -3.50 -4.71 -10.31
CA ASP A 30 -3.48 -3.85 -11.49
C ASP A 30 -4.92 -3.63 -11.95
N GLN A 31 -5.38 -2.38 -11.90
CA GLN A 31 -6.68 -1.96 -12.46
C GLN A 31 -6.41 -0.95 -13.56
N ASP A 32 -6.43 -1.40 -14.81
CA ASP A 32 -6.33 -0.58 -16.02
C ASP A 32 -5.30 0.55 -15.89
N ASP A 33 -4.02 0.19 -15.78
CA ASP A 33 -2.85 1.07 -15.62
C ASP A 33 -2.75 1.86 -14.29
N ARG A 34 -3.67 1.66 -13.35
CA ARG A 34 -3.60 2.25 -12.00
C ARG A 34 -3.40 1.18 -10.92
N PRO A 35 -2.15 0.90 -10.50
CA PRO A 35 -1.90 -0.09 -9.46
C PRO A 35 -2.53 0.35 -8.13
N THR A 36 -3.31 -0.54 -7.54
CA THR A 36 -3.95 -0.33 -6.25
C THR A 36 -3.25 -1.15 -5.17
N TYR A 37 -2.80 -0.47 -4.12
CA TYR A 37 -2.11 -1.06 -2.98
C TYR A 37 -3.01 -1.04 -1.75
N TRP A 38 -3.22 -2.18 -1.10
CA TRP A 38 -4.01 -2.24 0.13
C TRP A 38 -3.51 -3.29 1.11
N CYS A 39 -3.90 -3.15 2.38
CA CYS A 39 -3.72 -4.19 3.38
C CYS A 39 -5.04 -4.97 3.49
N PRO A 40 -5.08 -6.28 3.20
CA PRO A 40 -6.34 -7.04 3.20
C PRO A 40 -6.95 -7.25 4.59
N ARG A 41 -6.17 -7.01 5.66
CA ARG A 41 -6.67 -7.06 7.04
C ARG A 41 -7.25 -5.72 7.48
N CYS A 42 -6.59 -4.61 7.14
CA CYS A 42 -6.96 -3.28 7.62
C CYS A 42 -7.93 -2.54 6.69
N GLN A 43 -8.06 -2.95 5.44
CA GLN A 43 -8.90 -2.32 4.44
C GLN A 43 -9.67 -3.42 3.71
N SER A 44 -10.96 -3.20 3.46
CA SER A 44 -11.68 -3.94 2.43
C SER A 44 -10.97 -3.67 1.11
N GLY A 45 -10.49 -4.73 0.45
CA GLY A 45 -9.74 -4.59 -0.79
C GLY A 45 -10.55 -3.94 -1.91
N PRO A 46 -9.95 -3.69 -3.07
CA PRO A 46 -10.73 -3.27 -4.23
C PRO A 46 -11.82 -4.31 -4.46
N THR A 47 -13.08 -3.89 -4.32
CA THR A 47 -14.22 -4.64 -4.81
C THR A 47 -14.05 -4.76 -6.34
N PRO A 48 -14.36 -5.92 -6.94
CA PRO A 48 -14.48 -6.03 -8.38
C PRO A 48 -15.38 -4.94 -8.97
#